data_AF-A0A2N2N3T5-F1
#
_entry.id   AF-A0A2N2N3T5-F1
#
_cell.length_a   1.000
_cell.length_b   1.000
_cell.length_c   1.000
_cell.angle_alpha   90.00
_cell.angle_beta   90.00
_cell.angle_gamma   90.00
#
_symmetry.space_group_name_H-M   'P 1'
#
loop_
_entity.id
_entity.type
_entity.pdbx_description
1 polymer ?
#
loop_
_entity_poly.entity_id
_entity_poly.type
_entity_poly.pdbx_seq_one_letter_code
_entity_poly.pdbx_strand_id
1 'polypeptide(L)'
;MKKKTSILIIAASILLSVLVMIFQLPAEIFGRLEKVTSSRPDYGSDPIVVLADERVFTLFAALNAAGFDREYPGMSMSPIRQQLREVLTGESLPSTEKLKPFFDRIPDYHLIVWILQRGNPPVFERAEPGWWVTNRASRFNGLEDALSEFYFEADIDKLWQLFGPAYQAEIEHISPLAKQSLEDIQTYIRIDKLPYKQIVIIPNPLDAYYSGTGPQINEIAYVIAGPTETDLSLKGLIEHEALHSVIGPMLEQNKKNISSTVAKDFYDVHKDNMPSGYGNWESMLEESIIRAINLRMINDDKMRKTQLDHLEANGFLLIKPIDQELALFELSRKTFENYLPTLLKNLEKVKLN
;
A
#
# COMPACT_ATOMS: atom_id res chain seq x y z
N MET A 1 51.94 22.17 3.52
CA MET A 1 51.58 20.83 3.02
C MET A 1 50.14 20.39 3.34
N LYS A 2 49.60 20.59 4.55
CA LYS A 2 48.24 20.14 4.92
C LYS A 2 47.09 20.64 4.02
N LYS A 3 47.16 21.87 3.48
CA LYS A 3 46.10 22.47 2.64
C LYS A 3 45.93 21.80 1.25
N LYS A 4 47.00 21.27 0.65
CA LYS A 4 46.94 20.61 -0.67
C LYS A 4 46.32 19.22 -0.58
N THR A 5 46.59 18.50 0.51
CA THR A 5 46.02 17.17 0.75
C THR A 5 44.50 17.23 0.97
N SER A 6 44.00 18.24 1.67
CA SER A 6 42.55 18.43 1.87
C SER A 6 41.79 18.76 0.58
N ILE A 7 42.37 19.53 -0.33
CA ILE A 7 41.75 19.86 -1.63
C ILE A 7 41.67 18.63 -2.55
N LEU A 8 42.71 17.78 -2.54
CA LEU A 8 42.73 16.56 -3.35
C LEU A 8 41.67 15.54 -2.89
N ILE A 9 41.48 15.42 -1.58
CA ILE A 9 40.46 14.53 -1.00
C ILE A 9 39.05 15.02 -1.32
N ILE A 10 38.79 16.32 -1.21
CA ILE A 10 37.48 16.90 -1.56
C ILE A 10 37.19 16.72 -3.06
N ALA A 11 38.18 16.96 -3.93
CA ALA A 11 38.03 16.76 -5.38
C ALA A 11 37.79 15.28 -5.75
N ALA A 12 38.48 14.35 -5.11
CA ALA A 12 38.28 12.92 -5.31
C ALA A 12 36.89 12.45 -4.84
N SER A 13 36.41 12.96 -3.70
CA SER A 13 35.06 12.67 -3.22
C SER A 13 33.98 13.23 -4.15
N ILE A 14 34.14 14.47 -4.64
CA ILE A 14 33.21 15.06 -5.62
C ILE A 14 33.21 14.26 -6.92
N LEU A 15 34.39 13.87 -7.43
CA LEU A 15 34.51 13.08 -8.65
C LEU A 15 33.84 11.71 -8.49
N LEU A 16 34.02 11.06 -7.35
CA LEU A 16 33.39 9.78 -7.03
C LEU A 16 31.86 9.90 -6.93
N SER A 17 31.34 10.94 -6.29
CA SER A 17 29.91 11.22 -6.22
C SER A 17 29.30 11.50 -7.60
N VAL A 18 30.00 12.25 -8.45
CA VAL A 18 29.59 12.52 -9.84
C VAL A 18 29.61 11.23 -10.68
N LEU A 19 30.64 10.40 -10.55
CA LEU A 19 30.70 9.09 -11.21
C LEU A 19 29.56 8.16 -10.78
N VAL A 20 29.27 8.06 -9.47
CA VAL A 20 28.14 7.26 -8.97
C VAL A 20 26.80 7.78 -9.51
N MET A 21 26.59 9.10 -9.57
CA MET A 21 25.39 9.66 -10.21
C MET A 21 25.30 9.33 -11.70
N ILE A 22 26.41 9.45 -12.44
CA ILE A 22 26.46 9.16 -13.88
C ILE A 22 26.14 7.69 -14.18
N PHE A 23 26.53 6.74 -13.32
CA PHE A 23 26.20 5.32 -13.51
C PHE A 23 24.77 4.96 -13.07
N GLN A 24 24.18 5.67 -12.11
CA GLN A 24 22.81 5.40 -11.65
C GLN A 24 21.73 6.04 -12.52
N LEU A 25 22.03 7.17 -13.19
CA LEU A 25 21.10 7.87 -14.09
C LEU A 25 20.60 6.98 -15.24
N PRO A 26 21.45 6.24 -15.98
CA PRO A 26 21.01 5.32 -17.01
C PRO A 26 20.07 4.25 -16.46
N ALA A 27 20.42 3.59 -15.35
CA ALA A 27 19.60 2.56 -14.74
C ALA A 27 18.22 3.08 -14.30
N GLU A 28 18.18 4.28 -13.71
CA GLU A 28 16.92 4.93 -13.34
C GLU A 28 16.06 5.28 -14.56
N ILE A 29 16.67 5.80 -15.62
CA ILE A 29 15.98 6.11 -16.88
C ILE A 29 15.48 4.82 -17.54
N PHE A 30 16.30 3.77 -17.61
CA PHE A 30 15.91 2.49 -18.18
C PHE A 30 14.74 1.85 -17.43
N GLY A 31 14.75 1.84 -16.10
CA GLY A 31 13.63 1.30 -15.32
C GLY A 31 12.34 2.11 -15.45
N ARG A 32 12.44 3.44 -15.60
CA ARG A 32 11.26 4.32 -15.80
C ARG A 32 10.72 4.31 -17.22
N LEU A 33 11.58 4.07 -18.20
CA LEU A 33 11.24 4.02 -19.62
C LEU A 33 11.20 2.59 -20.16
N GLU A 34 11.13 1.61 -19.26
CA GLU A 34 10.96 0.20 -19.62
C GLU A 34 9.74 0.07 -20.53
N LYS A 35 9.94 -0.56 -21.69
CA LYS A 35 8.88 -0.71 -22.69
C LYS A 35 7.85 -1.71 -22.16
N VAL A 36 6.57 -1.39 -22.31
CA VAL A 36 5.48 -2.35 -22.11
C VAL A 36 5.59 -3.45 -23.17
N THR A 37 5.82 -4.69 -22.73
CA THR A 37 5.96 -5.87 -23.62
C THR A 37 4.92 -6.93 -23.36
N SER A 38 4.23 -6.89 -22.22
CA SER A 38 3.14 -7.80 -21.89
C SER A 38 1.81 -7.09 -21.70
N SER A 39 0.74 -7.87 -21.70
CA SER A 39 -0.56 -7.43 -21.20
C SER A 39 -0.62 -7.56 -19.69
N ARG A 40 -1.47 -6.75 -19.06
CA ARG A 40 -1.91 -6.97 -17.68
C ARG A 40 -2.74 -8.26 -17.60
N PRO A 41 -2.89 -8.87 -16.40
CA PRO A 41 -3.90 -9.90 -16.21
C PRO A 41 -5.29 -9.36 -16.56
N ASP A 42 -6.15 -10.23 -17.09
CA ASP A 42 -7.54 -9.88 -17.41
C ASP A 42 -8.41 -9.99 -16.15
N TYR A 43 -8.91 -8.86 -15.68
CA TYR A 43 -9.82 -8.79 -14.54
C TYR A 43 -11.30 -8.72 -14.98
N GLY A 44 -11.59 -8.83 -16.27
CA GLY A 44 -12.92 -8.64 -16.83
C GLY A 44 -13.36 -7.17 -16.81
N SER A 45 -14.66 -6.95 -17.06
CA SER A 45 -15.26 -5.61 -17.22
C SER A 45 -16.00 -5.09 -15.99
N ASP A 46 -16.16 -5.91 -14.95
CA ASP A 46 -16.90 -5.51 -13.76
C ASP A 46 -16.16 -4.41 -13.00
N PRO A 47 -16.85 -3.36 -12.50
CA PRO A 47 -16.19 -2.25 -11.83
C PRO A 47 -15.59 -2.63 -10.47
N ILE A 48 -16.08 -3.72 -9.86
CA ILE A 48 -15.62 -4.28 -8.60
C ILE A 48 -15.29 -5.73 -8.88
N VAL A 49 -14.02 -6.11 -8.70
CA VAL A 49 -13.58 -7.47 -8.96
C VAL A 49 -12.85 -7.99 -7.74
N VAL A 50 -13.18 -9.22 -7.35
CA VAL A 50 -12.43 -9.95 -6.32
C VAL A 50 -11.83 -11.18 -6.99
N LEU A 51 -10.51 -11.30 -6.95
CA LEU A 51 -9.80 -12.39 -7.61
C LEU A 51 -8.46 -12.69 -6.93
N ALA A 52 -7.98 -13.90 -7.12
CA ALA A 52 -6.64 -14.29 -6.71
C ALA A 52 -5.64 -13.89 -7.81
N ASP A 53 -4.47 -13.38 -7.42
CA ASP A 53 -3.45 -12.92 -8.35
C ASP A 53 -2.15 -13.71 -8.15
N GLU A 54 -1.78 -14.50 -9.16
CA GLU A 54 -0.59 -15.37 -9.10
C GLU A 54 0.71 -14.56 -8.94
N ARG A 55 0.73 -13.30 -9.42
CA ARG A 55 1.90 -12.44 -9.25
C ARG A 55 2.08 -12.06 -7.77
N VAL A 56 0.99 -11.68 -7.11
CA VAL A 56 0.98 -11.38 -5.67
C VAL A 56 1.29 -12.64 -4.86
N PHE A 57 0.69 -13.78 -5.23
CA PHE A 57 1.02 -15.08 -4.63
C PHE A 57 2.51 -15.40 -4.72
N THR A 58 3.11 -15.25 -5.90
CA THR A 58 4.54 -15.54 -6.11
C THR A 58 5.42 -14.63 -5.26
N LEU A 59 5.13 -13.32 -5.23
CA LEU A 59 5.87 -12.36 -4.40
C LEU A 59 5.81 -12.74 -2.91
N PHE A 60 4.63 -13.07 -2.40
CA PHE A 60 4.48 -13.41 -0.99
C PHE A 60 5.01 -14.81 -0.65
N ALA A 61 4.98 -15.76 -1.58
CA ALA A 61 5.68 -17.04 -1.42
C ALA A 61 7.19 -16.83 -1.30
N ALA A 62 7.77 -15.98 -2.17
CA ALA A 62 9.17 -15.61 -2.12
C ALA A 62 9.56 -14.89 -0.83
N LEU A 63 8.76 -13.93 -0.36
CA LEU A 63 8.94 -13.26 0.93
C LEU A 63 8.95 -14.28 2.08
N ASN A 64 8.01 -15.21 2.10
CA ASN A 64 7.88 -16.23 3.13
C ASN A 64 9.07 -17.22 3.13
N ALA A 65 9.55 -17.63 1.96
CA ALA A 65 10.79 -18.43 1.82
C ALA A 65 12.03 -17.65 2.28
N ALA A 66 12.05 -16.33 2.07
CA ALA A 66 13.15 -15.46 2.45
C ALA A 66 13.20 -15.09 3.94
N GLY A 67 12.20 -15.47 4.74
CA GLY A 67 12.16 -15.19 6.18
C GLY A 67 11.25 -14.01 6.58
N PHE A 68 10.21 -13.73 5.80
CA PHE A 68 9.17 -12.78 6.20
C PHE A 68 8.40 -13.32 7.43
N ASP A 69 8.71 -12.78 8.61
CA ASP A 69 8.17 -13.19 9.92
C ASP A 69 7.35 -12.09 10.62
N ARG A 70 6.98 -11.03 9.90
CA ARG A 70 6.11 -9.97 10.46
C ARG A 70 4.74 -10.56 10.77
N GLU A 71 4.24 -10.29 11.97
CA GLU A 71 2.89 -10.62 12.42
C GLU A 71 2.28 -9.47 13.22
N TYR A 72 0.95 -9.45 13.27
CA TYR A 72 0.25 -8.60 14.21
C TYR A 72 0.54 -9.07 15.65
N PRO A 73 0.83 -8.16 16.61
CA PRO A 73 1.16 -8.54 17.97
C PRO A 73 0.13 -9.49 18.60
N GLY A 74 0.59 -10.66 19.03
CA GLY A 74 -0.25 -11.68 19.68
C GLY A 74 -0.96 -12.63 18.71
N MET A 75 -0.71 -12.53 17.41
CA MET A 75 -1.25 -13.44 16.41
C MET A 75 -0.18 -14.35 15.81
N SER A 76 -0.59 -15.56 15.44
CA SER A 76 0.22 -16.48 14.62
C SER A 76 -0.06 -16.24 13.13
N MET A 77 0.85 -16.68 12.27
CA MET A 77 0.63 -16.78 10.82
C MET A 77 -0.70 -17.43 10.49
N SER A 78 -1.34 -17.03 9.39
CA SER A 78 -2.54 -17.71 8.90
C SER A 78 -2.25 -19.20 8.61
N PRO A 79 -3.26 -20.09 8.71
CA PRO A 79 -3.07 -21.50 8.39
C PRO A 79 -2.54 -21.74 6.96
N ILE A 80 -2.99 -20.94 5.98
CA ILE A 80 -2.54 -21.03 4.59
C ILE A 80 -1.06 -20.67 4.47
N ARG A 81 -0.63 -19.59 5.15
CA ARG A 81 0.76 -19.16 5.18
C ARG A 81 1.67 -20.19 5.85
N GLN A 82 1.23 -20.80 6.96
CA GLN A 82 1.98 -21.87 7.64
C GLN A 82 2.20 -23.07 6.70
N GLN A 83 1.13 -23.55 6.05
CA GLN A 83 1.21 -24.66 5.10
C GLN A 83 2.15 -24.35 3.94
N LEU A 84 2.10 -23.14 3.37
CA LEU A 84 3.01 -22.74 2.31
C LEU A 84 4.47 -22.79 2.78
N ARG A 85 4.76 -22.25 3.97
CA ARG A 85 6.14 -22.26 4.52
C ARG A 85 6.63 -23.67 4.80
N GLU A 86 5.77 -24.56 5.27
CA GLU A 86 6.13 -25.97 5.47
C GLU A 86 6.56 -26.63 4.16
N VAL A 87 5.83 -26.37 3.07
CA VAL A 87 6.20 -26.88 1.73
C VAL A 87 7.53 -26.29 1.26
N LEU A 88 7.71 -24.96 1.37
CA LEU A 88 8.91 -24.27 0.89
C LEU A 88 10.18 -24.60 1.71
N THR A 89 10.05 -24.92 3.00
CA THR A 89 11.19 -25.27 3.87
C THR A 89 11.83 -26.61 3.49
N GLY A 90 11.08 -27.49 2.80
CA GLY A 90 11.58 -28.77 2.31
C GLY A 90 12.44 -28.68 1.04
N GLU A 91 12.49 -27.52 0.40
CA GLU A 91 13.04 -27.35 -0.95
C GLU A 91 14.41 -26.64 -0.96
N SER A 92 15.19 -26.88 -2.01
CA SER A 92 16.41 -26.11 -2.29
C SER A 92 16.08 -24.93 -3.18
N LEU A 93 16.10 -23.71 -2.61
CA LEU A 93 15.69 -22.48 -3.30
C LEU A 93 16.84 -21.44 -3.37
N PRO A 94 17.90 -21.67 -4.18
CA PRO A 94 19.03 -20.75 -4.30
C PRO A 94 18.65 -19.30 -4.66
N SER A 95 17.59 -19.10 -5.46
CA SER A 95 17.03 -17.77 -5.78
C SER A 95 16.68 -16.94 -4.54
N THR A 96 16.36 -17.58 -3.42
CA THR A 96 16.06 -16.91 -2.15
C THR A 96 17.23 -16.03 -1.67
N GLU A 97 18.48 -16.45 -1.90
CA GLU A 97 19.66 -15.64 -1.56
C GLU A 97 19.77 -14.38 -2.42
N LYS A 98 19.32 -14.44 -3.68
CA LYS A 98 19.26 -13.28 -4.60
C LYS A 98 18.12 -12.34 -4.25
N LEU A 99 17.00 -12.87 -3.74
CA LEU A 99 15.80 -12.12 -3.40
C LEU A 99 15.91 -11.37 -2.07
N LYS A 100 16.54 -11.97 -1.04
CA LYS A 100 16.71 -11.38 0.30
C LYS A 100 17.21 -9.91 0.28
N PRO A 101 18.27 -9.54 -0.48
CA PRO A 101 18.71 -8.16 -0.55
C PRO A 101 17.66 -7.16 -1.07
N PHE A 102 16.72 -7.59 -1.91
CA PHE A 102 15.60 -6.74 -2.33
C PHE A 102 14.62 -6.55 -1.18
N PHE A 103 14.23 -7.63 -0.52
CA PHE A 103 13.26 -7.61 0.58
C PHE A 103 13.77 -6.85 1.81
N ASP A 104 15.06 -6.95 2.12
CA ASP A 104 15.66 -6.21 3.25
C ASP A 104 15.67 -4.69 3.03
N ARG A 105 15.75 -4.25 1.75
CA ARG A 105 15.97 -2.84 1.42
C ARG A 105 14.72 -2.14 0.90
N ILE A 106 13.77 -2.87 0.31
CA ILE A 106 12.58 -2.32 -0.33
C ILE A 106 11.38 -2.62 0.57
N PRO A 107 10.71 -1.60 1.12
CA PRO A 107 9.46 -1.78 1.85
C PRO A 107 8.42 -2.57 1.05
N ASP A 108 7.68 -3.45 1.72
CA ASP A 108 6.70 -4.36 1.10
C ASP A 108 5.70 -3.64 0.20
N TYR A 109 5.20 -2.48 0.63
CA TYR A 109 4.34 -1.62 -0.19
C TYR A 109 4.92 -1.38 -1.59
N HIS A 110 6.21 -1.06 -1.68
CA HIS A 110 6.84 -0.81 -2.97
C HIS A 110 7.09 -2.08 -3.79
N LEU A 111 7.26 -3.24 -3.15
CA LEU A 111 7.28 -4.54 -3.84
C LEU A 111 5.90 -4.87 -4.42
N ILE A 112 4.83 -4.61 -3.66
CA ILE A 112 3.44 -4.77 -4.10
C ILE A 112 3.13 -3.85 -5.28
N VAL A 113 3.44 -2.56 -5.17
CA VAL A 113 3.26 -1.63 -6.31
C VAL A 113 4.08 -2.07 -7.51
N TRP A 114 5.30 -2.57 -7.30
CA TRP A 114 6.14 -3.07 -8.38
C TRP A 114 5.56 -4.33 -9.06
N ILE A 115 5.01 -5.29 -8.32
CA ILE A 115 4.50 -6.52 -8.91
C ILE A 115 3.20 -6.30 -9.70
N LEU A 116 2.35 -5.36 -9.24
CA LEU A 116 1.07 -5.06 -9.91
C LEU A 116 1.23 -4.41 -11.28
N GLN A 117 2.38 -3.76 -11.56
CA GLN A 117 2.73 -3.23 -12.88
C GLN A 117 3.41 -4.27 -13.82
N ARG A 118 3.53 -5.53 -13.40
CA ARG A 118 4.09 -6.63 -14.21
C ARG A 118 3.00 -7.48 -14.85
N GLY A 119 3.35 -8.18 -15.92
CA GLY A 119 2.54 -9.23 -16.53
C GLY A 119 2.55 -10.51 -15.72
N ASN A 120 1.94 -11.55 -16.28
CA ASN A 120 1.84 -12.85 -15.62
C ASN A 120 3.22 -13.47 -15.35
N PRO A 121 3.33 -14.28 -14.27
CA PRO A 121 4.46 -15.19 -14.13
C PRO A 121 4.52 -16.20 -15.29
N PRO A 122 5.66 -16.89 -15.51
CA PRO A 122 6.91 -16.79 -14.75
C PRO A 122 7.79 -15.60 -15.17
N VAL A 123 7.41 -14.84 -16.20
CA VAL A 123 8.33 -13.89 -16.85
C VAL A 123 8.30 -12.51 -16.20
N PHE A 124 7.14 -12.11 -15.63
CA PHE A 124 6.97 -10.80 -14.99
C PHE A 124 7.42 -9.65 -15.89
N GLU A 125 7.04 -9.65 -17.16
CA GLU A 125 7.35 -8.55 -18.09
C GLU A 125 6.60 -7.26 -17.73
N ARG A 126 6.97 -6.12 -18.34
CA ARG A 126 6.26 -4.86 -18.08
C ARG A 126 4.88 -4.88 -18.72
N ALA A 127 3.83 -4.74 -17.90
CA ALA A 127 2.44 -4.70 -18.36
C ALA A 127 1.84 -3.28 -18.40
N GLU A 128 2.60 -2.29 -17.94
CA GLU A 128 2.02 -1.05 -17.43
C GLU A 128 2.88 0.15 -17.84
N PRO A 129 2.35 1.19 -18.53
CA PRO A 129 3.16 2.33 -18.91
C PRO A 129 3.48 3.20 -17.70
N GLY A 130 4.68 3.81 -17.72
CA GLY A 130 5.14 4.72 -16.67
C GLY A 130 5.48 4.02 -15.35
N TRP A 131 6.22 4.69 -14.46
CA TRP A 131 6.75 4.12 -13.21
C TRP A 131 5.92 4.54 -12.01
N TRP A 132 5.22 3.57 -11.40
CA TRP A 132 4.24 3.83 -10.32
C TRP A 132 4.80 3.69 -8.91
N VAL A 133 6.02 3.16 -8.77
CA VAL A 133 6.69 3.06 -7.48
C VAL A 133 7.33 4.40 -7.13
N THR A 134 7.13 4.90 -5.91
CA THR A 134 7.76 6.17 -5.48
C THR A 134 9.27 6.03 -5.23
N ASN A 135 9.75 4.82 -4.97
CA ASN A 135 11.16 4.49 -4.89
C ASN A 135 11.89 4.56 -6.25
N ARG A 136 13.22 4.65 -6.19
CA ARG A 136 14.10 4.62 -7.38
C ARG A 136 13.95 3.30 -8.14
N ALA A 137 13.76 3.39 -9.46
CA ALA A 137 13.62 2.23 -10.34
C ALA A 137 14.86 1.32 -10.31
N SER A 138 16.05 1.93 -10.22
CA SER A 138 17.31 1.20 -10.11
C SER A 138 17.40 0.24 -8.91
N ARG A 139 16.56 0.39 -7.88
CA ARG A 139 16.49 -0.55 -6.73
C ARG A 139 15.83 -1.88 -7.08
N PHE A 140 15.10 -1.96 -8.19
CA PHE A 140 14.36 -3.15 -8.61
C PHE A 140 15.08 -3.94 -9.71
N ASN A 141 16.20 -3.44 -10.23
CA ASN A 141 16.93 -4.10 -11.32
C ASN A 141 17.29 -5.54 -10.97
N GLY A 142 16.83 -6.49 -11.80
CA GLY A 142 17.07 -7.93 -11.63
C GLY A 142 16.12 -8.61 -10.64
N LEU A 143 15.14 -7.90 -10.09
CA LEU A 143 14.11 -8.52 -9.26
C LEU A 143 13.22 -9.46 -10.08
N GLU A 144 12.91 -9.07 -11.32
CA GLU A 144 12.17 -9.88 -12.29
C GLU A 144 12.85 -11.23 -12.56
N ASP A 145 14.17 -11.22 -12.81
CA ASP A 145 14.94 -12.43 -13.07
C ASP A 145 15.00 -13.31 -11.82
N ALA A 146 15.28 -12.72 -10.65
CA ALA A 146 15.33 -13.46 -9.39
C ALA A 146 13.98 -14.08 -9.00
N LEU A 147 12.87 -13.38 -9.27
CA LEU A 147 11.52 -13.89 -9.01
C LEU A 147 11.12 -14.96 -10.03
N SER A 148 11.57 -14.84 -11.29
CA SER A 148 11.39 -15.87 -12.32
C SER A 148 12.13 -17.16 -11.96
N GLU A 149 13.39 -17.07 -11.54
CA GLU A 149 14.15 -18.22 -11.04
C GLU A 149 13.44 -18.89 -9.85
N PHE A 150 13.01 -18.09 -8.87
CA PHE A 150 12.23 -18.60 -7.73
C PHE A 150 10.95 -19.30 -8.16
N TYR A 151 10.23 -18.76 -9.16
CA TYR A 151 9.01 -19.38 -9.67
C TYR A 151 9.25 -20.82 -10.13
N PHE A 152 10.34 -21.06 -10.85
CA PHE A 152 10.71 -22.40 -11.32
C PHE A 152 11.28 -23.28 -10.21
N GLU A 153 12.13 -22.74 -9.33
CA GLU A 153 12.73 -23.50 -8.22
C GLU A 153 11.69 -23.99 -7.22
N ALA A 154 10.70 -23.14 -6.88
CA ALA A 154 9.66 -23.45 -5.90
C ALA A 154 8.42 -24.13 -6.51
N ASP A 155 8.43 -24.45 -7.81
CA ASP A 155 7.28 -25.01 -8.54
C ASP A 155 5.99 -24.23 -8.27
N ILE A 156 6.05 -22.91 -8.48
CA ILE A 156 4.95 -22.00 -8.09
C ILE A 156 3.66 -22.32 -8.85
N ASP A 157 3.71 -22.78 -10.10
CA ASP A 157 2.52 -23.23 -10.84
C ASP A 157 1.78 -24.33 -10.05
N LYS A 158 2.51 -25.33 -9.54
CA LYS A 158 1.93 -26.40 -8.73
C LYS A 158 1.42 -25.88 -7.39
N LEU A 159 2.15 -24.99 -6.72
CA LEU A 159 1.70 -24.40 -5.46
C LEU A 159 0.44 -23.55 -5.67
N TRP A 160 0.38 -22.78 -6.75
CA TRP A 160 -0.77 -21.98 -7.12
C TRP A 160 -2.02 -22.85 -7.32
N GLN A 161 -1.88 -23.97 -8.03
CA GLN A 161 -2.95 -24.95 -8.19
C GLN A 161 -3.35 -25.61 -6.86
N LEU A 162 -2.37 -25.92 -6.00
CA LEU A 162 -2.58 -26.54 -4.69
C LEU A 162 -3.37 -25.62 -3.75
N PHE A 163 -3.03 -24.33 -3.70
CA PHE A 163 -3.68 -23.33 -2.85
C PHE A 163 -4.90 -22.67 -3.49
N GLY A 164 -5.15 -22.91 -4.79
CA GLY A 164 -6.28 -22.37 -5.54
C GLY A 164 -7.64 -22.52 -4.85
N PRO A 165 -8.01 -23.70 -4.31
CA PRO A 165 -9.27 -23.86 -3.58
C PRO A 165 -9.40 -22.97 -2.35
N ALA A 166 -8.31 -22.70 -1.62
CA ALA A 166 -8.33 -21.83 -0.46
C ALA A 166 -8.51 -20.36 -0.87
N TYR A 167 -7.84 -19.92 -1.93
CA TYR A 167 -8.04 -18.60 -2.52
C TYR A 167 -9.47 -18.44 -3.07
N GLN A 168 -10.04 -19.47 -3.68
CA GLN A 168 -11.42 -19.43 -4.16
C GLN A 168 -12.43 -19.23 -3.01
N ALA A 169 -12.21 -19.88 -1.86
CA ALA A 169 -13.03 -19.67 -0.68
C ALA A 169 -12.93 -18.23 -0.15
N GLU A 170 -11.72 -17.65 -0.12
CA GLU A 170 -11.51 -16.24 0.25
C GLU A 170 -12.22 -15.29 -0.73
N ILE A 171 -12.14 -15.55 -2.04
CA ILE A 171 -12.85 -14.75 -3.06
C ILE A 171 -14.36 -14.78 -2.81
N GLU A 172 -14.94 -15.96 -2.58
CA GLU A 172 -16.37 -16.12 -2.33
C GLU A 172 -16.82 -15.39 -1.07
N HIS A 173 -16.01 -15.41 -0.02
CA HIS A 173 -16.27 -14.72 1.25
C HIS A 173 -16.12 -13.20 1.11
N ILE A 174 -15.07 -12.72 0.46
CA ILE A 174 -14.76 -11.29 0.31
C ILE A 174 -15.69 -10.60 -0.68
N SER A 175 -16.14 -11.26 -1.75
CA SER A 175 -16.96 -10.67 -2.81
C SER A 175 -18.18 -9.86 -2.32
N PRO A 176 -19.08 -10.41 -1.47
CA PRO A 176 -20.21 -9.64 -0.95
C PRO A 176 -19.77 -8.49 -0.04
N LEU A 177 -18.72 -8.68 0.77
CA LEU A 177 -18.20 -7.65 1.67
C LEU A 177 -17.58 -6.48 0.90
N ALA A 178 -16.80 -6.77 -0.14
CA ALA A 178 -16.18 -5.75 -0.99
C ALA A 178 -17.23 -4.88 -1.69
N LYS A 179 -18.31 -5.49 -2.19
CA LYS A 179 -19.42 -4.75 -2.78
C LYS A 179 -20.07 -3.82 -1.75
N GLN A 180 -20.38 -4.34 -0.56
CA GLN A 180 -20.98 -3.53 0.51
C GLN A 180 -20.04 -2.40 0.97
N SER A 181 -18.74 -2.67 1.14
CA SER A 181 -17.73 -1.67 1.51
C SER A 181 -17.72 -0.48 0.54
N LEU A 182 -17.80 -0.75 -0.76
CA LEU A 182 -17.78 0.30 -1.78
C LEU A 182 -19.10 1.08 -1.85
N GLU A 183 -20.24 0.40 -1.67
CA GLU A 183 -21.54 1.06 -1.53
C GLU A 183 -21.58 1.96 -0.29
N ASP A 184 -21.00 1.52 0.83
CA ASP A 184 -20.92 2.27 2.08
C ASP A 184 -20.02 3.50 1.94
N ILE A 185 -18.85 3.36 1.30
CA ILE A 185 -17.99 4.49 0.94
C ILE A 185 -18.80 5.49 0.11
N GLN A 186 -19.35 5.08 -1.03
CA GLN A 186 -20.09 5.96 -1.93
C GLN A 186 -21.23 6.69 -1.21
N THR A 187 -21.96 5.97 -0.36
CA THR A 187 -23.06 6.51 0.44
C THR A 187 -22.54 7.55 1.44
N TYR A 188 -21.49 7.22 2.19
CA TYR A 188 -20.95 8.08 3.24
C TYR A 188 -20.38 9.38 2.64
N ILE A 189 -19.51 9.28 1.63
CA ILE A 189 -18.90 10.46 1.00
C ILE A 189 -19.78 11.14 -0.05
N ARG A 190 -20.97 10.56 -0.32
CA ARG A 190 -22.04 11.06 -1.20
C ARG A 190 -21.56 11.29 -2.63
N ILE A 191 -21.03 10.24 -3.25
CA ILE A 191 -20.64 10.24 -4.66
C ILE A 191 -21.36 9.14 -5.45
N ASP A 192 -21.76 9.46 -6.68
CA ASP A 192 -22.45 8.49 -7.54
C ASP A 192 -21.48 7.52 -8.22
N LYS A 193 -20.20 7.90 -8.35
CA LYS A 193 -19.18 7.11 -9.01
C LYS A 193 -17.81 7.30 -8.35
N LEU A 194 -17.13 6.19 -8.13
CA LEU A 194 -15.74 6.16 -7.65
C LEU A 194 -14.77 6.73 -8.72
N PRO A 195 -13.62 7.32 -8.31
CA PRO A 195 -12.71 8.04 -9.22
C PRO A 195 -11.79 7.14 -10.05
N TYR A 196 -11.98 5.82 -9.98
CA TYR A 196 -11.27 4.82 -10.76
C TYR A 196 -12.23 4.06 -11.69
N LYS A 197 -11.67 3.42 -12.73
CA LYS A 197 -12.45 2.64 -13.70
C LYS A 197 -12.86 1.29 -13.12
N GLN A 198 -11.98 0.69 -12.33
CA GLN A 198 -12.14 -0.62 -11.73
C GLN A 198 -11.38 -0.65 -10.40
N ILE A 199 -11.89 -1.41 -9.44
CA ILE A 199 -11.14 -1.79 -8.24
C ILE A 199 -11.02 -3.31 -8.17
N VAL A 200 -9.79 -3.77 -7.91
CA VAL A 200 -9.44 -5.19 -7.82
C VAL A 200 -9.03 -5.51 -6.39
N ILE A 201 -9.83 -6.32 -5.72
CA ILE A 201 -9.56 -6.79 -4.37
C ILE A 201 -8.89 -8.17 -4.49
N ILE A 202 -7.67 -8.27 -3.97
CA ILE A 202 -6.83 -9.47 -4.02
C ILE A 202 -6.69 -10.00 -2.59
N PRO A 203 -7.34 -11.13 -2.24
CA PRO A 203 -7.08 -11.81 -0.99
C PRO A 203 -5.62 -12.24 -0.94
N ASN A 204 -4.94 -11.97 0.16
CA ASN A 204 -3.53 -12.33 0.36
C ASN A 204 -3.34 -13.01 1.73
N PRO A 205 -3.80 -14.27 1.88
CA PRO A 205 -3.65 -15.02 3.11
C PRO A 205 -2.18 -15.30 3.48
N LEU A 206 -1.22 -15.01 2.59
CA LEU A 206 0.21 -15.19 2.80
C LEU A 206 0.89 -14.01 3.53
N ASP A 207 0.12 -12.96 3.85
CA ASP A 207 0.59 -11.80 4.61
C ASP A 207 0.34 -11.96 6.12
N ALA A 208 0.65 -10.92 6.90
CA ALA A 208 0.33 -10.80 8.32
C ALA A 208 -1.15 -10.49 8.54
N TYR A 209 -1.69 -10.89 9.69
CA TYR A 209 -3.05 -10.47 10.07
C TYR A 209 -3.21 -8.95 10.10
N TYR A 210 -4.36 -8.47 9.63
CA TYR A 210 -4.73 -7.05 9.56
C TYR A 210 -3.83 -6.18 8.68
N SER A 211 -2.98 -6.77 7.84
CA SER A 211 -2.24 -6.01 6.83
C SER A 211 -3.13 -5.71 5.62
N GLY A 212 -2.90 -4.54 5.03
CA GLY A 212 -3.60 -4.08 3.83
C GLY A 212 -2.69 -3.17 3.02
N THR A 213 -2.96 -3.07 1.73
CA THR A 213 -2.33 -2.06 0.87
C THR A 213 -3.28 -1.69 -0.28
N GLY A 214 -3.53 -0.39 -0.45
CA GLY A 214 -4.49 0.16 -1.39
C GLY A 214 -3.92 1.02 -2.53
N PRO A 215 -2.98 0.54 -3.37
CA PRO A 215 -2.35 1.36 -4.38
C PRO A 215 -3.25 1.55 -5.59
N GLN A 216 -3.09 2.67 -6.28
CA GLN A 216 -3.71 2.90 -7.59
C GLN A 216 -2.65 2.86 -8.68
N ILE A 217 -2.88 2.04 -9.71
CA ILE A 217 -2.02 1.92 -10.88
C ILE A 217 -2.84 2.30 -12.11
N ASN A 218 -2.53 3.46 -12.67
CA ASN A 218 -3.32 4.07 -13.75
C ASN A 218 -4.80 4.25 -13.35
N GLU A 219 -5.73 3.69 -14.12
CA GLU A 219 -7.17 3.77 -13.88
C GLU A 219 -7.71 2.67 -12.95
N ILE A 220 -6.84 1.81 -12.41
CA ILE A 220 -7.23 0.65 -11.58
C ILE A 220 -6.75 0.88 -10.14
N ALA A 221 -7.70 0.86 -9.20
CA ALA A 221 -7.41 0.78 -7.77
C ALA A 221 -7.25 -0.68 -7.36
N TYR A 222 -6.39 -0.95 -6.38
CA TYR A 222 -6.21 -2.28 -5.82
C TYR A 222 -6.44 -2.26 -4.32
N VAL A 223 -6.86 -3.39 -3.77
CA VAL A 223 -6.84 -3.69 -2.34
C VAL A 223 -6.21 -5.05 -2.17
N ILE A 224 -5.04 -5.11 -1.54
CA ILE A 224 -4.36 -6.36 -1.22
C ILE A 224 -4.68 -6.62 0.24
N ALA A 225 -5.59 -7.56 0.49
CA ALA A 225 -6.17 -7.79 1.81
C ALA A 225 -5.51 -8.98 2.49
N GLY A 226 -4.77 -8.72 3.58
CA GLY A 226 -4.29 -9.76 4.48
C GLY A 226 -5.43 -10.43 5.25
N PRO A 227 -5.14 -11.52 5.98
CA PRO A 227 -6.14 -12.24 6.76
C PRO A 227 -6.67 -11.38 7.92
N THR A 228 -7.94 -11.59 8.30
CA THR A 228 -8.55 -10.93 9.48
C THR A 228 -9.39 -11.94 10.27
N GLU A 229 -9.76 -11.63 11.52
CA GLU A 229 -10.53 -12.56 12.37
C GLU A 229 -12.04 -12.49 12.17
N THR A 230 -12.56 -11.37 11.62
CA THR A 230 -14.00 -11.12 11.53
C THR A 230 -14.38 -10.42 10.23
N ASP A 231 -15.63 -10.59 9.79
CA ASP A 231 -16.18 -9.85 8.65
C ASP A 231 -16.11 -8.33 8.86
N LEU A 232 -16.27 -7.87 10.11
CA LEU A 232 -16.19 -6.45 10.43
C LEU A 232 -14.78 -5.89 10.21
N SER A 233 -13.74 -6.63 10.65
CA SER A 233 -12.35 -6.24 10.40
C SER A 233 -11.98 -6.32 8.92
N LEU A 234 -12.46 -7.34 8.20
CA LEU A 234 -12.23 -7.48 6.76
C LEU A 234 -12.88 -6.35 5.97
N LYS A 235 -14.15 -6.04 6.28
CA LYS A 235 -14.89 -4.93 5.68
C LYS A 235 -14.19 -3.60 5.93
N GLY A 236 -13.79 -3.34 7.18
CA GLY A 236 -13.06 -2.13 7.54
C GLY A 236 -11.70 -2.00 6.84
N LEU A 237 -10.99 -3.12 6.68
CA LEU A 237 -9.73 -3.17 5.91
C LEU A 237 -9.96 -2.81 4.44
N ILE A 238 -10.95 -3.43 3.79
CA ILE A 238 -11.27 -3.14 2.39
C ILE A 238 -11.63 -1.66 2.20
N GLU A 239 -12.45 -1.11 3.11
CA GLU A 239 -12.83 0.29 3.05
C GLU A 239 -11.63 1.22 3.22
N HIS A 240 -10.77 0.93 4.20
CA HIS A 240 -9.56 1.69 4.47
C HIS A 240 -8.67 1.79 3.23
N GLU A 241 -8.34 0.63 2.64
CA GLU A 241 -7.46 0.57 1.49
C GLU A 241 -8.10 1.17 0.23
N ALA A 242 -9.40 0.96 0.01
CA ALA A 242 -10.11 1.57 -1.12
C ALA A 242 -10.14 3.11 -1.01
N LEU A 243 -10.28 3.65 0.20
CA LEU A 243 -10.34 5.09 0.43
C LEU A 243 -9.03 5.82 0.07
N HIS A 244 -7.86 5.17 0.05
CA HIS A 244 -6.63 5.79 -0.46
C HIS A 244 -6.78 6.25 -1.92
N SER A 245 -7.41 5.41 -2.76
CA SER A 245 -7.67 5.74 -4.16
C SER A 245 -8.82 6.76 -4.36
N VAL A 246 -9.55 7.10 -3.28
CA VAL A 246 -10.64 8.07 -3.31
C VAL A 246 -10.22 9.42 -2.73
N ILE A 247 -9.66 9.40 -1.53
CA ILE A 247 -9.32 10.57 -0.72
C ILE A 247 -8.00 11.19 -1.18
N GLY A 248 -6.99 10.37 -1.54
CA GLY A 248 -5.69 10.84 -2.01
C GLY A 248 -5.81 11.85 -3.16
N PRO A 249 -6.50 11.53 -4.27
CA PRO A 249 -6.72 12.48 -5.36
C PRO A 249 -7.46 13.75 -4.96
N MET A 250 -8.45 13.66 -4.05
CA MET A 250 -9.19 14.83 -3.55
C MET A 250 -8.27 15.75 -2.73
N LEU A 251 -7.41 15.19 -1.89
CA LEU A 251 -6.43 15.95 -1.10
C LEU A 251 -5.38 16.61 -1.98
N GLU A 252 -4.85 15.91 -2.98
CA GLU A 252 -3.86 16.47 -3.91
C GLU A 252 -4.39 17.71 -4.65
N GLN A 253 -5.66 17.70 -5.03
CA GLN A 253 -6.31 18.85 -5.67
C GLN A 253 -6.53 20.02 -4.69
N ASN A 254 -6.68 19.72 -3.39
CA ASN A 254 -7.03 20.69 -2.36
C ASN A 254 -5.86 21.10 -1.45
N LYS A 255 -4.65 20.55 -1.64
CA LYS A 255 -3.49 20.80 -0.75
C LYS A 255 -3.12 22.27 -0.59
N LYS A 256 -3.42 23.09 -1.60
CA LYS A 256 -3.19 24.55 -1.56
C LYS A 256 -4.07 25.28 -0.52
N ASN A 257 -5.11 24.61 -0.02
CA ASN A 257 -6.01 25.15 1.00
C ASN A 257 -5.46 24.97 2.43
N ILE A 258 -4.32 24.29 2.59
CA ILE A 258 -3.58 24.22 3.85
C ILE A 258 -2.31 25.07 3.71
N SER A 259 -2.09 25.97 4.66
CA SER A 259 -0.85 26.74 4.73
C SER A 259 0.34 25.84 5.06
N SER A 260 1.47 26.11 4.41
CA SER A 260 2.71 25.34 4.60
C SER A 260 3.22 25.33 6.05
N THR A 261 2.88 26.36 6.82
CA THR A 261 3.22 26.44 8.24
C THR A 261 2.43 25.43 9.06
N VAL A 262 1.11 25.36 8.88
CA VAL A 262 0.25 24.38 9.56
C VAL A 262 0.64 22.96 9.17
N ALA A 263 0.88 22.72 7.88
CA ALA A 263 1.37 21.43 7.38
C ALA A 263 2.68 20.99 8.06
N LYS A 264 3.62 21.92 8.21
CA LYS A 264 4.90 21.65 8.88
C LYS A 264 4.73 21.41 10.38
N ASP A 265 3.97 22.26 11.06
CA ASP A 265 3.73 22.13 12.50
C ASP A 265 3.02 20.81 12.83
N PHE A 266 2.07 20.40 11.97
CA PHE A 266 1.45 19.07 12.05
C PHE A 266 2.49 17.96 11.95
N TYR A 267 3.35 17.97 10.93
CA TYR A 267 4.36 16.94 10.81
C TYR A 267 5.34 16.94 11.98
N ASP A 268 5.87 18.10 12.37
CA ASP A 268 6.90 18.23 13.40
C ASP A 268 6.43 17.73 14.77
N VAL A 269 5.16 17.95 15.13
CA VAL A 269 4.58 17.48 16.41
C VAL A 269 4.41 15.97 16.45
N HIS A 270 4.18 15.33 15.30
CA HIS A 270 3.68 13.95 15.28
C HIS A 270 4.68 12.94 14.74
N LYS A 271 5.66 13.36 13.93
CA LYS A 271 6.61 12.46 13.25
C LYS A 271 7.31 11.47 14.18
N ASP A 272 7.49 11.82 15.45
CA ASP A 272 8.20 10.99 16.44
C ASP A 272 7.29 9.92 17.09
N ASN A 273 5.97 10.07 17.00
CA ASN A 273 4.98 9.14 17.56
C ASN A 273 4.28 8.29 16.49
N MET A 274 4.52 8.56 15.21
CA MET A 274 3.85 7.87 14.11
C MET A 274 4.57 6.58 13.71
N PRO A 275 3.83 5.60 13.18
CA PRO A 275 4.43 4.49 12.45
C PRO A 275 5.33 5.00 11.32
N SER A 276 6.44 4.31 11.09
CA SER A 276 7.50 4.70 10.13
C SER A 276 7.07 4.82 8.67
N GLY A 277 5.81 4.47 8.33
CA GLY A 277 5.24 4.58 6.98
C GLY A 277 4.84 6.00 6.55
N TYR A 278 4.69 6.95 7.48
CA TYR A 278 4.17 8.29 7.17
C TYR A 278 5.30 9.32 7.09
N GLY A 279 5.92 9.43 5.91
CA GLY A 279 7.12 10.23 5.69
C GLY A 279 6.91 11.73 5.51
N ASN A 280 5.66 12.21 5.40
CA ASN A 280 5.33 13.63 5.19
C ASN A 280 3.94 13.98 5.75
N TRP A 281 3.64 15.27 5.84
CA TRP A 281 2.36 15.75 6.40
C TRP A 281 1.15 15.34 5.55
N GLU A 282 1.31 15.25 4.23
CA GLU A 282 0.24 14.86 3.30
C GLU A 282 -0.26 13.44 3.61
N SER A 283 0.67 12.48 3.69
CA SER A 283 0.38 11.08 4.02
C SER A 283 -0.26 10.93 5.40
N MET A 284 0.18 11.74 6.38
CA MET A 284 -0.41 11.73 7.72
C MET A 284 -1.84 12.25 7.74
N LEU A 285 -2.11 13.34 7.02
CA LEU A 285 -3.43 13.94 6.93
C LEU A 285 -4.39 13.01 6.18
N GLU A 286 -3.95 12.45 5.06
CA GLU A 286 -4.70 11.46 4.29
C GLU A 286 -5.10 10.29 5.18
N GLU A 287 -4.13 9.66 5.84
CA GLU A 287 -4.36 8.55 6.74
C GLU A 287 -5.35 8.90 7.86
N SER A 288 -5.19 10.07 8.48
CA SER A 288 -6.06 10.51 9.58
C SER A 288 -7.50 10.73 9.10
N ILE A 289 -7.68 11.26 7.89
CA ILE A 289 -9.01 11.43 7.27
C ILE A 289 -9.63 10.07 6.95
N ILE A 290 -8.88 9.16 6.33
CA ILE A 290 -9.37 7.82 5.98
C ILE A 290 -9.80 7.06 7.24
N ARG A 291 -8.95 7.03 8.27
CA ARG A 291 -9.27 6.38 9.54
C ARG A 291 -10.51 7.00 10.19
N ALA A 292 -10.64 8.32 10.20
CA ALA A 292 -11.81 8.97 10.74
C ALA A 292 -13.07 8.59 9.93
N ILE A 293 -13.01 8.57 8.60
CA ILE A 293 -14.12 8.13 7.74
C ILE A 293 -14.51 6.68 8.06
N ASN A 294 -13.56 5.74 8.17
CA ASN A 294 -13.85 4.36 8.58
C ASN A 294 -14.59 4.32 9.92
N LEU A 295 -14.13 5.09 10.92
CA LEU A 295 -14.79 5.17 12.22
C LEU A 295 -16.23 5.67 12.12
N ARG A 296 -16.52 6.66 11.26
CA ARG A 296 -17.88 7.18 11.06
C ARG A 296 -18.83 6.17 10.40
N MET A 297 -18.29 5.24 9.62
CA MET A 297 -19.05 4.16 8.98
C MET A 297 -19.34 2.97 9.92
N ILE A 298 -18.72 2.93 11.11
CA ILE A 298 -19.03 1.92 12.13
C ILE A 298 -20.36 2.26 12.82
N ASN A 299 -21.36 1.39 12.65
CA ASN A 299 -22.68 1.52 13.29
C ASN A 299 -22.70 0.97 14.73
N ASP A 300 -21.70 1.36 15.53
CA ASP A 300 -21.59 1.08 16.97
C ASP A 300 -20.81 2.23 17.64
N ASP A 301 -21.52 3.10 18.34
CA ASP A 301 -20.94 4.28 19.00
C ASP A 301 -19.89 3.93 20.06
N LYS A 302 -20.06 2.80 20.77
CA LYS A 302 -19.11 2.38 21.81
C LYS A 302 -17.83 1.88 21.18
N MET A 303 -17.93 1.07 20.14
CA MET A 303 -16.79 0.60 19.37
C MET A 303 -16.07 1.77 18.71
N ARG A 304 -16.80 2.67 18.05
CA ARG A 304 -16.26 3.88 17.43
C ARG A 304 -15.47 4.71 18.42
N LYS A 305 -16.04 4.98 19.61
CA LYS A 305 -15.34 5.75 20.65
C LYS A 305 -14.07 5.05 21.13
N THR A 306 -14.14 3.74 21.35
CA THR A 306 -12.98 2.95 21.79
C THR A 306 -11.84 3.00 20.76
N GLN A 307 -12.15 2.85 19.47
CA GLN A 307 -11.15 2.92 18.40
C GLN A 307 -10.63 4.34 18.20
N LEU A 308 -11.47 5.37 18.35
CA LEU A 308 -11.05 6.77 18.30
C LEU A 308 -10.01 7.09 19.39
N ASP A 309 -10.26 6.67 20.62
CA ASP A 309 -9.32 6.84 21.74
C ASP A 309 -8.03 6.03 21.52
N HIS A 310 -8.12 4.83 20.92
CA HIS A 310 -6.96 4.02 20.58
C HIS A 310 -6.07 4.67 19.51
N LEU A 311 -6.67 5.22 18.45
CA LEU A 311 -5.91 5.92 17.38
C LEU A 311 -5.20 7.15 17.91
N GLU A 312 -5.87 7.96 18.74
CA GLU A 312 -5.23 9.11 19.37
C GLU A 312 -4.04 8.68 20.25
N ALA A 313 -4.20 7.61 21.05
CA ALA A 313 -3.12 7.07 21.87
C ALA A 313 -1.93 6.53 21.05
N ASN A 314 -2.17 6.12 19.80
CA ASN A 314 -1.14 5.68 18.85
C ASN A 314 -0.57 6.83 17.99
N GLY A 315 -0.81 8.08 18.38
CA GLY A 315 -0.18 9.25 17.74
C GLY A 315 -1.02 9.92 16.65
N PHE A 316 -2.23 9.44 16.33
CA PHE A 316 -3.13 10.11 15.38
C PHE A 316 -3.88 11.28 16.02
N LEU A 317 -3.18 12.35 16.43
CA LEU A 317 -3.80 13.44 17.21
C LEU A 317 -4.84 14.25 16.43
N LEU A 318 -4.83 14.19 15.10
CA LEU A 318 -5.86 14.82 14.25
C LEU A 318 -7.18 14.03 14.22
N ILE A 319 -7.22 12.81 14.74
CA ILE A 319 -8.38 11.92 14.57
C ILE A 319 -9.66 12.53 15.19
N LYS A 320 -9.57 13.13 16.38
CA LYS A 320 -10.73 13.74 17.06
C LYS A 320 -11.20 15.04 16.39
N PRO A 321 -10.33 15.99 16.04
CA PRO A 321 -10.73 17.15 15.24
C PRO A 321 -11.40 16.76 13.92
N ILE A 322 -10.87 15.75 13.22
CA ILE A 322 -11.45 15.28 11.95
C ILE A 322 -12.81 14.62 12.19
N ASP A 323 -12.97 13.76 13.20
CA ASP A 323 -14.27 13.15 13.55
C ASP A 323 -15.34 14.22 13.83
N GLN A 324 -14.98 15.32 14.49
CA GLN A 324 -15.88 16.46 14.72
C GLN A 324 -16.28 17.18 13.42
N GLU A 325 -15.33 17.40 12.50
CA GLU A 325 -15.62 17.97 11.19
C GLU A 325 -16.46 17.03 10.32
N LEU A 326 -16.28 15.72 10.44
CA LEU A 326 -17.10 14.74 9.76
C LEU A 326 -18.55 14.73 10.28
N ALA A 327 -18.76 14.95 11.58
CA ALA A 327 -20.11 15.17 12.12
C ALA A 327 -20.79 16.43 11.51
N LEU A 328 -20.02 17.50 11.24
CA LEU A 328 -20.54 18.69 10.55
C LEU A 328 -20.79 18.43 9.06
N PHE A 329 -19.92 17.65 8.41
CA PHE A 329 -20.10 17.19 7.04
C PHE A 329 -21.43 16.43 6.86
N GLU A 330 -21.75 15.54 7.79
CA GLU A 330 -22.99 14.76 7.80
C GLU A 330 -24.23 15.67 7.83
N LEU A 331 -24.14 16.85 8.47
CA LEU A 331 -25.21 17.85 8.47
C LEU A 331 -25.23 18.75 7.21
N SER A 332 -24.11 18.87 6.50
CA SER A 332 -23.87 19.89 5.46
C SER A 332 -24.60 19.68 4.12
N ARG A 333 -25.23 18.51 3.89
CA ARG A 333 -25.81 18.05 2.60
C ARG A 333 -24.87 18.11 1.38
N LYS A 334 -23.59 18.44 1.55
CA LYS A 334 -22.58 18.47 0.49
C LYS A 334 -22.04 17.07 0.23
N THR A 335 -21.44 16.86 -0.94
CA THR A 335 -20.50 15.75 -1.17
C THR A 335 -19.23 15.97 -0.36
N PHE A 336 -18.50 14.90 -0.03
CA PHE A 336 -17.26 15.04 0.76
C PHE A 336 -16.24 15.91 0.04
N GLU A 337 -16.07 15.74 -1.27
CA GLU A 337 -15.20 16.58 -2.10
C GLU A 337 -15.51 18.09 -1.96
N ASN A 338 -16.80 18.46 -1.95
CA ASN A 338 -17.24 19.83 -1.77
C ASN A 338 -17.15 20.33 -0.31
N TYR A 339 -17.10 19.43 0.66
CA TYR A 339 -16.90 19.76 2.07
C TYR A 339 -15.42 19.84 2.45
N LEU A 340 -14.55 19.10 1.77
CA LEU A 340 -13.13 18.98 2.07
C LEU A 340 -12.42 20.34 2.25
N PRO A 341 -12.61 21.37 1.40
CA PRO A 341 -12.02 22.69 1.64
C PRO A 341 -12.42 23.33 2.98
N THR A 342 -13.66 23.07 3.44
CA THR A 342 -14.15 23.57 4.74
C THR A 342 -13.47 22.83 5.89
N LEU A 343 -13.40 21.50 5.79
CA LEU A 343 -12.70 20.65 6.75
C LEU A 343 -11.24 21.10 6.91
N LEU A 344 -10.50 21.21 5.80
CA LEU A 344 -9.08 21.59 5.81
C LEU A 344 -8.86 22.97 6.45
N LYS A 345 -9.70 23.95 6.12
CA LYS A 345 -9.65 25.30 6.70
C LYS A 345 -9.94 25.32 8.20
N ASN A 346 -10.80 24.43 8.70
CA ASN A 346 -11.09 24.34 10.12
C ASN A 346 -9.97 23.63 10.89
N LEU A 347 -9.32 22.64 10.26
CA LEU A 347 -8.14 22.00 10.84
C LEU A 347 -6.99 22.99 11.09
N GLU A 348 -6.81 24.03 10.27
CA GLU A 348 -5.81 25.08 10.51
C GLU A 348 -5.98 25.82 11.85
N LYS A 349 -7.18 25.77 12.45
CA LYS A 349 -7.48 26.44 13.72
C LYS A 349 -7.24 25.53 14.93
N VAL A 350 -6.98 24.24 14.70
CA VAL A 350 -6.73 23.27 15.76
C VAL A 350 -5.38 23.59 16.38
N LYS A 351 -5.39 23.85 17.69
CA LYS A 351 -4.17 23.95 18.47
C LYS A 351 -3.80 22.56 18.96
N LEU A 352 -2.68 22.05 18.46
CA LEU A 352 -2.07 20.84 18.97
C LEU A 352 -1.16 21.27 20.11
N ASN A 353 -1.47 20.79 21.31
CA ASN A 353 -0.68 21.06 22.52
C ASN A 353 0.29 19.93 22.79
#